data_AF-A0A2W2GFF2-F1
#
_entry.id   AF-A0A2W2GFF2-F1
#
_cell.length_a   1.000
_cell.length_b   1.000
_cell.length_c   1.000
_cell.angle_alpha   90.00
_cell.angle_beta   90.00
_cell.angle_gamma   90.00
#
_symmetry.space_group_name_H-M   'P 1'
#
loop_
_entity.id
_entity.type
_entity.pdbx_description
1 polymer ?
#
loop_
_entity_poly.entity_id
_entity_poly.type
_entity_poly.pdbx_seq_one_letter_code
_entity_poly.pdbx_strand_id
1 'polypeptide(L)'
;MMISPGFVWTQVAAVGSAMWLHVPVDPAPTAADPYVTVMPYESHAWTEAHAAGEAAQAERTARREARRARGRLAATAALSMMGMPFSWGGGSAEGATRGIGRGSGTVGFDCSGLALYAWAQAGVRIAHYTGTQYRQGRRVREKRLRPGDLVFFGERRGDPDHVGLYVDDGVMVHAPQTGDVVRKTDYLASPYYSRRYRGAVRPGLRPVVPPLGPPLWHKAETGPAPAPMPEQTSPEPISPTEDAGAANIRPGPDDGFAAGNVSRSDERPDGLRDGPSAGQGQPATRGGPAAR
;
A
#
# COMPACT_ATOMS: atom_id res chain seq x y z
N MET A 1 -16.93 61.63 42.31
CA MET A 1 -16.02 61.53 41.14
C MET A 1 -16.50 60.38 40.28
N MET A 2 -16.52 60.56 38.95
CA MET A 2 -16.93 59.54 37.98
C MET A 2 -15.84 58.47 37.81
N ILE A 3 -16.22 57.19 37.68
CA ILE A 3 -15.58 56.23 36.76
C ILE A 3 -16.67 55.27 36.24
N SER A 4 -16.82 55.17 34.92
CA SER A 4 -17.61 54.13 34.25
C SER A 4 -16.69 53.11 33.58
N PRO A 5 -17.10 51.83 33.54
CA PRO A 5 -16.89 50.99 32.36
C PRO A 5 -18.25 50.41 31.89
N GLY A 6 -18.51 50.14 30.62
CA GLY A 6 -17.60 50.00 29.48
C GLY A 6 -17.99 48.75 28.70
N PHE A 7 -19.15 48.76 28.03
CA PHE A 7 -19.65 47.61 27.27
C PHE A 7 -18.85 47.41 25.97
N VAL A 8 -18.29 46.22 25.78
CA VAL A 8 -17.73 45.78 24.50
C VAL A 8 -18.75 44.84 23.85
N TRP A 9 -19.23 45.21 22.67
CA TRP A 9 -20.06 44.34 21.84
C TRP A 9 -19.17 43.51 20.91
N THR A 10 -19.45 42.20 20.82
CA THR A 10 -18.95 41.37 19.72
C THR A 10 -20.12 40.61 19.13
N GLN A 11 -20.48 40.98 17.91
CA GLN A 11 -21.64 40.45 17.19
C GLN A 11 -21.25 39.17 16.45
N VAL A 12 -21.79 38.03 16.88
CA VAL A 12 -21.78 36.79 16.08
C VAL A 12 -23.15 36.64 15.45
N ALA A 13 -23.24 36.93 14.15
CA ALA A 13 -24.47 36.75 13.40
C ALA A 13 -24.70 35.26 13.11
N ALA A 14 -25.59 34.62 13.89
CA ALA A 14 -26.14 33.32 13.55
C ALA A 14 -27.49 33.52 12.83
N VAL A 15 -27.52 33.20 11.53
CA VAL A 15 -28.76 33.22 10.74
C VAL A 15 -29.53 31.93 11.02
N GLY A 16 -30.69 32.03 11.67
CA GLY A 16 -31.58 30.91 11.95
C GLY A 16 -32.94 31.40 12.42
N SER A 17 -34.01 31.00 11.71
CA SER A 17 -35.36 31.55 11.89
C SER A 17 -35.90 31.39 13.31
N ALA A 18 -36.34 32.49 13.92
CA ALA A 18 -37.07 32.46 15.18
C ALA A 18 -38.48 31.87 14.95
N MET A 19 -38.65 30.59 15.28
CA MET A 19 -39.95 29.94 15.38
C MET A 19 -40.66 30.47 16.63
N TRP A 20 -41.59 31.41 16.46
CA TRP A 20 -42.39 31.95 17.56
C TRP A 20 -43.44 30.93 18.01
N LEU A 21 -43.10 30.14 19.03
CA LEU A 21 -44.05 29.26 19.70
C LEU A 21 -44.92 30.10 20.64
N HIS A 22 -46.21 30.19 20.32
CA HIS A 22 -47.19 30.93 21.13
C HIS A 22 -47.50 30.10 22.39
N VAL A 23 -46.86 30.42 23.51
CA VAL A 23 -47.15 29.81 24.80
C VAL A 23 -48.30 30.59 25.45
N PRO A 24 -49.44 29.95 25.78
CA PRO A 24 -50.51 30.63 26.53
C PRO A 24 -50.00 31.02 27.91
N VAL A 25 -50.31 32.24 28.34
CA VAL A 25 -50.03 32.71 29.70
C VAL A 25 -51.21 32.31 30.58
N ASP A 26 -51.02 31.27 31.39
CA ASP A 26 -52.00 30.87 32.40
C ASP A 26 -52.19 31.96 33.47
N PRO A 27 -53.40 32.10 34.04
CA PRO A 27 -53.65 33.07 35.11
C PRO A 27 -52.86 32.73 36.39
N ALA A 28 -52.52 33.76 37.16
CA ALA A 28 -51.62 33.68 38.30
C ALA A 28 -52.06 32.63 39.35
N PRO A 29 -51.13 31.83 39.90
CA PRO A 29 -51.47 30.77 40.84
C PRO A 29 -51.90 31.33 42.20
N THR A 30 -53.13 31.02 42.61
CA THR A 30 -53.55 31.11 44.01
C THR A 30 -52.84 30.05 44.85
N ALA A 31 -52.58 30.37 46.12
CA ALA A 31 -51.63 29.65 46.97
C ALA A 31 -51.93 28.17 47.24
N ALA A 32 -50.86 27.47 47.66
CA ALA A 32 -50.79 26.13 48.26
C ALA A 32 -50.66 24.92 47.31
N ASP A 33 -49.45 24.72 46.77
CA ASP A 33 -48.90 23.39 46.47
C ASP A 33 -47.38 23.37 46.79
N PRO A 34 -46.91 22.74 47.89
CA PRO A 34 -45.53 22.89 48.38
C PRO A 34 -44.53 21.85 47.82
N TYR A 35 -44.78 21.24 46.66
CA TYR A 35 -43.90 20.23 46.05
C TYR A 35 -43.68 20.41 44.53
N VAL A 36 -43.32 21.62 44.10
CA VAL A 36 -42.59 21.83 42.84
C VAL A 36 -41.19 22.37 43.14
N THR A 37 -40.31 21.47 43.60
CA THR A 37 -38.88 21.74 43.65
C THR A 37 -38.33 21.72 42.23
N VAL A 38 -38.35 22.87 41.55
CA VAL A 38 -37.59 23.06 40.31
C VAL A 38 -36.11 23.02 40.69
N MET A 39 -35.47 21.86 40.62
CA MET A 39 -34.04 21.70 40.92
C MET A 39 -33.19 22.43 39.87
N PRO A 40 -32.56 23.58 40.19
CA PRO A 40 -31.94 24.42 39.18
C PRO A 40 -30.41 24.28 39.25
N TYR A 41 -29.87 23.08 39.01
CA TYR A 41 -28.41 22.91 38.92
C TYR A 41 -27.86 21.77 38.04
N GLU A 42 -28.67 20.81 37.57
CA GLU A 42 -28.11 19.62 36.88
C GLU A 42 -27.97 19.74 35.35
N SER A 43 -28.63 20.69 34.68
CA SER A 43 -28.62 20.79 33.20
C SER A 43 -27.22 21.06 32.62
N HIS A 44 -26.47 22.00 33.21
CA HIS A 44 -25.18 22.44 32.66
C HIS A 44 -24.09 21.35 32.75
N ALA A 45 -24.01 20.64 33.89
CA ALA A 45 -23.01 19.59 34.10
C ALA A 45 -23.12 18.44 33.09
N TRP A 46 -24.35 18.04 32.72
CA TRP A 46 -24.55 17.07 31.65
C TRP A 46 -24.09 17.62 30.28
N THR A 47 -24.42 18.86 29.93
CA THR A 47 -23.99 19.44 28.64
C THR A 47 -22.47 19.53 28.51
N GLU A 48 -21.74 19.89 29.57
CA GLU A 48 -20.28 19.93 29.58
C GLU A 48 -19.65 18.55 29.44
N ALA A 49 -20.17 17.55 30.16
CA ALA A 49 -19.69 16.16 30.08
C ALA A 49 -19.93 15.55 28.68
N HIS A 50 -21.09 15.82 28.07
CA HIS A 50 -21.39 15.41 26.71
C HIS A 50 -20.47 16.08 25.68
N ALA A 51 -20.31 17.42 25.75
CA ALA A 51 -19.42 18.17 24.85
C ALA A 51 -17.95 17.72 24.98
N ALA A 52 -17.46 17.47 26.19
CA ALA A 52 -16.11 16.92 26.42
C ALA A 52 -15.97 15.50 25.84
N GLY A 53 -17.02 14.68 25.95
CA GLY A 53 -17.10 13.36 25.34
C GLY A 53 -17.00 13.40 23.82
N GLU A 54 -17.73 14.30 23.17
CA GLU A 54 -17.71 14.52 21.72
C GLU A 54 -16.36 15.07 21.23
N ALA A 55 -15.81 16.09 21.89
CA ALA A 55 -14.49 16.62 21.57
C ALA A 55 -13.39 15.53 21.65
N ALA A 56 -13.43 14.69 22.68
CA ALA A 56 -12.50 13.57 22.82
C ALA A 56 -12.73 12.48 21.75
N GLN A 57 -13.96 12.28 21.26
CA GLN A 57 -14.24 11.39 20.12
C GLN A 57 -13.68 11.96 18.82
N ALA A 58 -13.92 13.25 18.53
CA ALA A 58 -13.42 13.95 17.35
C ALA A 58 -11.88 13.95 17.30
N GLU A 59 -11.21 14.14 18.43
CA GLU A 59 -9.75 14.04 18.47
C GLU A 59 -9.26 12.61 18.17
N ARG A 60 -9.95 11.58 18.69
CA ARG A 60 -9.61 10.18 18.41
C ARG A 60 -9.83 9.80 16.95
N THR A 61 -10.83 10.35 16.26
CA THR A 61 -11.05 10.12 14.82
C THR A 61 -10.02 10.87 13.98
N ALA A 62 -9.77 12.15 14.26
CA ALA A 62 -8.73 12.95 13.59
C ALA A 62 -7.34 12.30 13.70
N ARG A 63 -6.93 11.86 14.91
CA ARG A 63 -5.68 11.11 15.14
C ARG A 63 -5.63 9.78 14.37
N ARG A 64 -6.78 9.13 14.08
CA ARG A 64 -6.85 7.90 13.27
C ARG A 64 -6.73 8.20 11.78
N GLU A 65 -7.36 9.27 11.29
CA GLU A 65 -7.24 9.68 9.88
C GLU A 65 -5.85 10.20 9.55
N ALA A 66 -5.23 11.01 10.40
CA ALA A 66 -3.83 11.44 10.20
C ALA A 66 -2.86 10.24 10.10
N ARG A 67 -3.10 9.18 10.90
CA ARG A 67 -2.33 7.92 10.81
C ARG A 67 -2.63 7.11 9.54
N ARG A 68 -3.85 7.17 8.99
CA ARG A 68 -4.21 6.57 7.69
C ARG A 68 -3.58 7.35 6.53
N ALA A 69 -3.63 8.68 6.59
CA ALA A 69 -3.04 9.57 5.59
C ALA A 69 -1.53 9.35 5.42
N ARG A 70 -0.77 9.22 6.52
CA ARG A 70 0.67 8.88 6.46
C ARG A 70 0.96 7.55 5.75
N GLY A 71 0.15 6.52 6.00
CA GLY A 71 0.29 5.24 5.28
C GLY A 71 0.06 5.41 3.77
N ARG A 72 -0.98 6.16 3.37
CA ARG A 72 -1.22 6.50 1.96
C ARG A 72 -0.04 7.27 1.36
N LEU A 73 0.49 8.28 2.04
CA LEU A 73 1.66 9.04 1.59
C LEU A 73 2.89 8.12 1.37
N ALA A 74 3.16 7.18 2.28
CA ALA A 74 4.24 6.22 2.12
C ALA A 74 4.02 5.31 0.90
N ALA A 75 2.80 4.77 0.71
CA ALA A 75 2.50 3.97 -0.48
C ALA A 75 2.68 4.78 -1.78
N THR A 76 2.18 6.02 -1.83
CA THR A 76 2.34 6.92 -2.98
C THR A 76 3.81 7.25 -3.26
N ALA A 77 4.62 7.48 -2.24
CA ALA A 77 6.06 7.72 -2.38
C ALA A 77 6.82 6.48 -2.88
N ALA A 78 6.44 5.28 -2.46
CA ALA A 78 7.01 4.06 -3.02
C ALA A 78 6.59 3.83 -4.48
N LEU A 79 5.33 4.14 -4.83
CA LEU A 79 4.80 4.03 -6.19
C LEU A 79 5.43 5.03 -7.17
N SER A 80 5.80 6.24 -6.73
CA SER A 80 6.48 7.21 -7.61
C SER A 80 7.91 6.77 -7.99
N MET A 81 8.48 5.78 -7.30
CA MET A 81 9.79 5.19 -7.61
C MET A 81 9.70 3.98 -8.55
N MET A 82 8.52 3.59 -9.05
CA MET A 82 8.39 2.48 -10.00
C MET A 82 9.29 2.68 -11.23
N GLY A 83 9.93 1.59 -11.68
CA GLY A 83 10.92 1.61 -12.75
C GLY A 83 12.35 1.92 -12.31
N MET A 84 12.58 2.40 -11.07
CA MET A 84 13.94 2.59 -10.55
C MET A 84 14.68 1.23 -10.42
N PRO A 85 15.96 1.13 -10.79
CA PRO A 85 16.72 -0.12 -10.66
C PRO A 85 16.80 -0.63 -9.22
N PHE A 86 16.85 -1.95 -9.06
CA PHE A 86 17.32 -2.53 -7.81
C PHE A 86 18.81 -2.22 -7.61
N SER A 87 19.18 -1.79 -6.40
CA SER A 87 20.58 -1.67 -5.98
C SER A 87 20.75 -2.20 -4.57
N TRP A 88 21.62 -3.20 -4.41
CA TRP A 88 21.85 -3.86 -3.12
C TRP A 88 22.44 -2.89 -2.09
N GLY A 89 21.75 -2.63 -0.98
CA GLY A 89 22.12 -1.60 -0.01
C GLY A 89 21.78 -0.17 -0.45
N GLY A 90 21.05 0.01 -1.57
CA GLY A 90 20.67 1.31 -2.11
C GLY A 90 19.41 1.88 -1.48
N GLY A 91 19.34 3.20 -1.39
CA GLY A 91 18.22 3.97 -0.87
C GLY A 91 18.56 4.73 0.42
N SER A 92 18.00 5.91 0.59
CA SER A 92 18.06 6.70 1.82
C SER A 92 16.71 7.39 2.07
N ALA A 93 16.61 8.23 3.12
CA ALA A 93 15.39 8.98 3.40
C ALA A 93 15.09 10.00 2.29
N GLU A 94 16.13 10.43 1.59
CA GLU A 94 16.14 11.47 0.56
C GLU A 94 15.85 10.92 -0.85
N GLY A 95 16.22 9.67 -1.16
CA GLY A 95 15.98 9.07 -2.47
C GLY A 95 16.79 7.82 -2.76
N ALA A 96 16.94 7.49 -4.04
CA ALA A 96 17.80 6.39 -4.51
C ALA A 96 19.28 6.74 -4.31
N THR A 97 20.10 5.76 -3.96
CA THR A 97 21.56 5.94 -3.77
C THR A 97 22.34 4.88 -4.52
N ARG A 98 23.66 5.03 -4.63
CA ARG A 98 24.52 3.87 -4.90
C ARG A 98 24.36 2.84 -3.78
N GLY A 99 24.43 1.57 -4.13
CA GLY A 99 24.43 0.47 -3.18
C GLY A 99 25.83 0.15 -2.64
N ILE A 100 25.96 -1.03 -2.03
CA ILE A 100 27.20 -1.60 -1.51
C ILE A 100 27.48 -2.95 -2.18
N GLY A 101 28.76 -3.37 -2.23
CA GLY A 101 29.14 -4.64 -2.85
C GLY A 101 28.64 -4.75 -4.29
N ARG A 102 27.81 -5.76 -4.59
CA ARG A 102 27.18 -5.96 -5.91
C ARG A 102 26.31 -4.77 -6.37
N GLY A 103 25.82 -3.92 -5.45
CA GLY A 103 25.04 -2.70 -5.76
C GLY A 103 25.88 -1.44 -5.96
N SER A 104 27.20 -1.46 -5.73
CA SER A 104 28.04 -0.25 -5.75
C SER A 104 28.05 0.52 -7.08
N GLY A 105 27.89 -0.18 -8.21
CA GLY A 105 27.78 0.43 -9.53
C GLY A 105 26.42 1.07 -9.84
N THR A 106 25.36 0.70 -9.13
CA THR A 106 23.97 1.01 -9.50
C THR A 106 23.37 2.02 -8.55
N VAL A 107 22.78 3.11 -9.08
CA VAL A 107 21.92 4.01 -8.30
C VAL A 107 20.50 3.44 -8.32
N GLY A 108 19.94 3.19 -7.13
CA GLY A 108 18.65 2.51 -7.01
C GLY A 108 18.21 2.29 -5.57
N PHE A 109 17.35 1.28 -5.37
CA PHE A 109 16.84 0.87 -4.06
C PHE A 109 17.01 -0.64 -3.84
N ASP A 110 17.29 -1.06 -2.60
CA ASP A 110 16.89 -2.40 -2.14
C ASP A 110 15.51 -2.37 -1.51
N CYS A 111 14.97 -3.55 -1.18
CA CYS A 111 13.63 -3.70 -0.60
C CYS A 111 13.41 -2.86 0.67
N SER A 112 14.40 -2.83 1.56
CA SER A 112 14.35 -2.10 2.83
C SER A 112 14.67 -0.61 2.68
N GLY A 113 15.55 -0.26 1.72
CA GLY A 113 15.84 1.12 1.33
C GLY A 113 14.62 1.82 0.73
N LEU A 114 13.85 1.14 -0.13
CA LEU A 114 12.58 1.67 -0.66
C LEU A 114 11.55 1.91 0.45
N ALA A 115 11.41 0.96 1.38
CA ALA A 115 10.53 1.10 2.53
C ALA A 115 10.94 2.25 3.47
N LEU A 116 12.25 2.45 3.64
CA LEU A 116 12.83 3.54 4.41
C LEU A 116 12.55 4.90 3.77
N TYR A 117 12.80 5.04 2.47
CA TYR A 117 12.49 6.24 1.69
C TYR A 117 11.01 6.60 1.82
N ALA A 118 10.13 5.65 1.50
CA ALA A 118 8.69 5.84 1.49
C ALA A 118 8.13 6.31 2.84
N TRP A 119 8.56 5.70 3.95
CA TRP A 119 8.12 6.13 5.28
C TRP A 119 8.79 7.44 5.74
N ALA A 120 10.00 7.76 5.27
CA ALA A 120 10.62 9.06 5.51
C ALA A 120 9.81 10.20 4.87
N GLN A 121 9.31 10.02 3.63
CA GLN A 121 8.39 10.96 2.98
C GLN A 121 7.06 11.13 3.76
N ALA A 122 6.63 10.10 4.52
CA ALA A 122 5.49 10.17 5.44
C ALA A 122 5.85 10.69 6.86
N GLY A 123 7.08 11.16 7.07
CA GLY A 123 7.57 11.71 8.35
C GLY A 123 7.89 10.67 9.42
N VAL A 124 8.20 9.43 9.06
CA VAL A 124 8.56 8.35 9.99
C VAL A 124 9.89 7.71 9.59
N ARG A 125 10.90 7.82 10.45
CA ARG A 125 12.20 7.17 10.23
C ARG A 125 12.13 5.69 10.65
N ILE A 126 12.58 4.80 9.78
CA ILE A 126 12.80 3.37 10.05
C ILE A 126 14.25 3.00 9.67
N ALA A 127 14.74 1.83 10.09
CA ALA A 127 16.10 1.39 9.80
C ALA A 127 16.26 0.84 8.37
N HIS A 128 17.45 0.93 7.78
CA HIS A 128 17.80 0.31 6.49
C HIS A 128 18.15 -1.17 6.67
N TYR A 129 17.22 -1.96 7.20
CA TYR A 129 17.38 -3.42 7.31
C TYR A 129 16.04 -4.11 7.56
N THR A 130 15.67 -5.04 6.68
CA THR A 130 14.40 -5.79 6.69
C THR A 130 14.05 -6.38 8.06
N GLY A 131 15.01 -7.06 8.71
CA GLY A 131 14.79 -7.67 10.02
C GLY A 131 14.48 -6.67 11.13
N THR A 132 15.14 -5.51 11.13
CA THR A 132 14.86 -4.44 12.10
C THR A 132 13.55 -3.71 11.79
N GLN A 133 13.23 -3.45 10.52
CA GLN A 133 11.92 -2.93 10.11
C GLN A 133 10.79 -3.86 10.58
N TYR A 134 10.97 -5.18 10.50
CA TYR A 134 10.02 -6.17 10.99
C TYR A 134 9.78 -6.08 12.51
N ARG A 135 10.68 -5.46 13.28
CA ARG A 135 10.51 -5.19 14.73
C ARG A 135 10.03 -3.76 15.01
N GLN A 136 10.15 -2.83 14.06
CA GLN A 136 9.87 -1.40 14.22
C GLN A 136 8.42 -1.02 13.87
N GLY A 137 7.49 -1.33 14.78
CA GLY A 137 6.13 -0.79 14.70
C GLY A 137 5.09 -1.68 15.37
N ARG A 138 3.82 -1.46 15.02
CA ARG A 138 2.72 -2.32 15.49
C ARG A 138 2.46 -3.42 14.47
N ARG A 139 2.42 -4.68 14.92
CA ARG A 139 1.94 -5.82 14.13
C ARG A 139 0.56 -5.55 13.52
N VAL A 140 0.38 -5.94 12.27
CA VAL A 140 -0.89 -5.88 11.54
C VAL A 140 -1.27 -7.29 11.11
N ARG A 141 -2.53 -7.68 11.34
CA ARG A 141 -3.11 -8.89 10.74
C ARG A 141 -3.45 -8.56 9.29
N GLU A 142 -3.19 -9.48 8.38
CA GLU A 142 -3.38 -9.34 6.93
C GLU A 142 -4.74 -8.71 6.56
N LYS A 143 -5.86 -9.22 7.08
CA LYS A 143 -7.21 -8.65 6.92
C LYS A 143 -7.46 -7.25 7.54
N ARG A 144 -6.41 -6.56 7.99
CA ARG A 144 -6.42 -5.18 8.50
C ARG A 144 -5.27 -4.34 7.90
N LEU A 145 -4.64 -4.85 6.84
CA LEU A 145 -3.69 -4.13 6.01
C LEU A 145 -4.33 -2.87 5.42
N ARG A 146 -3.49 -1.89 5.15
CA ARG A 146 -3.82 -0.57 4.61
C ARG A 146 -2.62 -0.06 3.80
N PRO A 147 -2.83 0.85 2.84
CA PRO A 147 -1.76 1.52 2.14
C PRO A 147 -0.62 1.95 3.09
N GLY A 148 0.60 1.57 2.74
CA GLY A 148 1.84 1.88 3.45
C GLY A 148 2.25 0.87 4.52
N ASP A 149 1.41 -0.10 4.89
CA ASP A 149 1.85 -1.19 5.76
C ASP A 149 2.99 -1.99 5.13
N LEU A 150 4.00 -2.30 5.92
CA LEU A 150 5.12 -3.13 5.46
C LEU A 150 4.72 -4.60 5.56
N VAL A 151 4.76 -5.32 4.43
CA VAL A 151 4.54 -6.76 4.32
C VAL A 151 5.89 -7.45 4.18
N PHE A 152 6.11 -8.53 4.94
CA PHE A 152 7.42 -9.18 5.07
C PHE A 152 7.38 -10.64 4.67
N PHE A 153 8.47 -11.10 4.07
CA PHE A 153 8.62 -12.43 3.53
C PHE A 153 9.92 -13.08 4.03
N GLY A 154 10.01 -14.40 3.90
CA GLY A 154 11.20 -15.18 4.23
C GLY A 154 10.87 -16.50 4.92
N GLU A 155 11.89 -17.17 5.43
CA GLU A 155 11.73 -18.44 6.13
C GLU A 155 10.98 -18.32 7.46
N ARG A 156 10.44 -19.43 7.98
CA ARG A 156 9.68 -19.43 9.26
C ARG A 156 10.53 -19.11 10.49
N ARG A 157 11.86 -19.17 10.40
CA ARG A 157 12.85 -18.85 11.46
C ARG A 157 13.76 -17.71 11.01
N GLY A 158 14.54 -17.14 11.93
CA GLY A 158 15.40 -15.98 11.64
C GLY A 158 14.63 -14.70 11.34
N ASP A 159 15.31 -13.73 10.71
CA ASP A 159 14.73 -12.48 10.22
C ASP A 159 14.11 -12.66 8.82
N PRO A 160 13.09 -11.87 8.44
CA PRO A 160 12.62 -11.79 7.07
C PRO A 160 13.71 -11.27 6.13
N ASP A 161 13.74 -11.81 4.91
CA ASP A 161 14.72 -11.49 3.86
C ASP A 161 14.23 -10.37 2.93
N HIS A 162 12.92 -10.28 2.73
CA HIS A 162 12.31 -9.31 1.83
C HIS A 162 11.15 -8.53 2.49
N VAL A 163 10.96 -7.29 2.05
CA VAL A 163 9.87 -6.40 2.46
C VAL A 163 9.29 -5.66 1.25
N GLY A 164 7.97 -5.49 1.24
CA GLY A 164 7.26 -4.61 0.33
C GLY A 164 6.31 -3.67 1.08
N LEU A 165 5.84 -2.63 0.42
CA LEU A 165 4.81 -1.73 0.93
C LEU A 165 3.46 -2.13 0.33
N TYR A 166 2.51 -2.49 1.19
CA TYR A 166 1.14 -2.77 0.80
C TYR A 166 0.51 -1.54 0.16
N VAL A 167 -0.19 -1.74 -0.97
CA VAL A 167 -0.95 -0.71 -1.65
C VAL A 167 -2.44 -0.95 -1.36
N ASP A 168 -3.02 -1.93 -2.04
CA ASP A 168 -4.41 -2.36 -2.01
C ASP A 168 -4.49 -3.87 -2.34
N ASP A 169 -5.65 -4.50 -2.11
CA ASP A 169 -6.07 -5.82 -2.60
C ASP A 169 -5.00 -6.90 -2.86
N GLY A 170 -4.10 -7.15 -1.90
CA GLY A 170 -3.04 -8.17 -2.04
C GLY A 170 -1.82 -7.75 -2.88
N VAL A 171 -1.79 -6.50 -3.32
CA VAL A 171 -0.71 -5.88 -4.09
C VAL A 171 0.26 -5.15 -3.16
N MET A 172 1.55 -5.35 -3.42
CA MET A 172 2.64 -4.56 -2.83
C MET A 172 3.46 -3.86 -3.92
N VAL A 173 4.11 -2.76 -3.55
CA VAL A 173 5.24 -2.17 -4.28
C VAL A 173 6.54 -2.49 -3.56
N HIS A 174 7.56 -2.93 -4.30
CA HIS A 174 8.84 -3.41 -3.76
C HIS A 174 9.98 -3.24 -4.78
N ALA A 175 11.23 -3.28 -4.28
CA ALA A 175 12.41 -3.51 -5.10
C ALA A 175 12.83 -4.99 -4.91
N PRO A 176 12.57 -5.90 -5.87
CA PRO A 176 12.65 -7.34 -5.63
C PRO A 176 14.09 -7.88 -5.52
N GLN A 177 14.89 -7.73 -6.57
CA GLN A 177 16.23 -8.33 -6.68
C GLN A 177 17.09 -7.67 -7.77
N THR A 178 18.39 -7.93 -7.77
CA THR A 178 19.35 -7.47 -8.78
C THR A 178 18.91 -7.82 -10.20
N GLY A 179 19.06 -6.87 -11.14
CA GLY A 179 18.64 -7.02 -12.53
C GLY A 179 17.17 -6.67 -12.79
N ASP A 180 16.41 -6.38 -11.73
CA ASP A 180 15.00 -6.00 -11.78
C ASP A 180 14.81 -4.53 -11.34
N VAL A 181 13.57 -4.05 -11.36
CA VAL A 181 13.19 -2.68 -11.00
C VAL A 181 12.14 -2.63 -9.89
N VAL A 182 11.98 -1.46 -9.26
CA VAL A 182 10.84 -1.19 -8.38
C VAL A 182 9.55 -1.40 -9.16
N ARG A 183 8.69 -2.29 -8.69
CA ARG A 183 7.44 -2.66 -9.38
C ARG A 183 6.31 -2.96 -8.41
N LYS A 184 5.10 -3.12 -8.95
CA LYS A 184 3.99 -3.74 -8.23
C LYS A 184 4.01 -5.26 -8.40
N THR A 185 3.57 -6.00 -7.40
CA THR A 185 3.35 -7.45 -7.46
C THR A 185 2.17 -7.82 -6.57
N ASP A 186 1.24 -8.61 -7.10
CA ASP A 186 0.26 -9.31 -6.28
C ASP A 186 0.99 -10.42 -5.52
N TYR A 187 1.15 -10.22 -4.21
CA TYR A 187 1.89 -11.15 -3.35
C TYR A 187 1.01 -12.28 -2.81
N LEU A 188 -0.32 -12.20 -2.97
CA LEU A 188 -1.26 -13.25 -2.61
C LEU A 188 -1.44 -14.24 -3.77
N ALA A 189 -1.59 -13.76 -5.00
CA ALA A 189 -1.63 -14.60 -6.20
C ALA A 189 -0.26 -15.21 -6.53
N SER A 190 0.85 -14.53 -6.22
CA SER A 190 2.19 -15.07 -6.42
C SER A 190 2.44 -16.31 -5.55
N PRO A 191 2.70 -17.50 -6.12
CA PRO A 191 3.02 -18.69 -5.33
C PRO A 191 4.33 -18.57 -4.54
N TYR A 192 5.25 -17.71 -5.01
CA TYR A 192 6.51 -17.43 -4.31
C TYR A 192 6.27 -16.62 -3.03
N TYR A 193 5.60 -15.47 -3.14
CA TYR A 193 5.40 -14.58 -2.00
C TYR A 193 4.37 -15.11 -1.00
N SER A 194 3.25 -15.67 -1.45
CA SER A 194 2.21 -16.23 -0.57
C SER A 194 2.76 -17.29 0.39
N ARG A 195 3.58 -18.23 -0.10
CA ARG A 195 4.24 -19.26 0.72
C ARG A 195 5.30 -18.72 1.69
N ARG A 196 5.90 -17.56 1.38
CA ARG A 196 6.95 -16.93 2.20
C ARG A 196 6.42 -15.84 3.13
N TYR A 197 5.13 -15.51 3.09
CA TYR A 197 4.56 -14.41 3.88
C TYR A 197 4.71 -14.67 5.39
N ARG A 198 5.37 -13.74 6.09
CA ARG A 198 5.64 -13.82 7.53
C ARG A 198 4.72 -12.96 8.38
N GLY A 199 4.12 -11.93 7.79
CA GLY A 199 3.24 -10.99 8.46
C GLY A 199 3.55 -9.54 8.11
N ALA A 200 2.87 -8.62 8.80
CA ALA A 200 2.95 -7.19 8.50
C ALA A 200 3.19 -6.30 9.73
N VAL A 201 3.73 -5.12 9.46
CA VAL A 201 3.98 -4.05 10.44
C VAL A 201 3.43 -2.74 9.91
N ARG A 202 2.75 -1.96 10.76
CA ARG A 202 2.52 -0.53 10.52
C ARG A 202 3.58 0.24 11.31
N PRO A 203 4.57 0.85 10.64
CA PRO A 203 5.41 1.88 11.24
C PRO A 203 4.56 2.97 11.89
N GLY A 204 5.14 3.67 12.85
CA GLY A 204 4.45 4.75 13.53
C GLY A 204 5.40 5.58 14.37
N LEU A 205 4.90 6.73 14.80
CA LEU A 205 5.60 7.63 15.74
C LEU A 205 5.67 7.00 17.13
N ARG A 206 6.52 6.00 17.31
CA ARG A 206 7.35 5.95 18.50
C ARG A 206 8.61 6.73 18.15
N PRO A 207 9.01 7.74 18.93
CA PRO A 207 10.41 8.12 18.97
C PRO A 207 11.19 6.82 19.19
N VAL A 208 12.19 6.56 18.35
CA VAL A 208 13.30 5.73 18.81
C VAL A 208 13.90 6.54 19.94
N VAL A 209 13.60 6.16 21.18
CA VAL A 209 14.41 6.58 22.32
C VAL A 209 15.68 5.73 22.17
N PRO A 210 16.81 6.30 21.71
CA PRO A 210 18.07 5.59 21.87
C PRO A 210 18.28 5.37 23.38
N PRO A 211 18.98 4.31 23.80
CA PRO A 211 19.48 4.26 25.18
C PRO A 211 20.22 5.56 25.48
N LEU A 212 19.97 6.17 26.64
CA LEU A 212 20.43 7.52 26.98
C LEU A 212 21.94 7.65 26.77
N GLY A 213 22.30 8.33 25.68
CA GLY A 213 23.65 8.42 25.14
C GLY A 213 23.59 9.03 23.74
N PRO A 214 24.69 9.62 23.25
CA PRO A 214 24.74 10.13 21.88
C PRO A 214 24.47 8.99 20.89
N PRO A 215 23.86 9.28 19.73
CA PRO A 215 23.68 8.28 18.69
C PRO A 215 25.02 7.65 18.30
N LEU A 216 25.12 6.32 18.34
CA LEU A 216 26.37 5.61 18.03
C LEU A 216 26.85 5.79 16.57
N TRP A 217 26.07 6.45 15.71
CA TRP A 217 26.50 6.79 14.35
C TRP A 217 27.58 7.89 14.29
N HIS A 218 27.82 8.65 15.36
CA HIS A 218 29.04 9.47 15.50
C HIS A 218 30.29 8.66 15.92
N LYS A 219 30.19 7.33 16.03
CA LYS A 219 31.31 6.40 16.22
C LYS A 219 31.34 5.29 15.16
N ALA A 220 30.67 5.50 14.03
CA ALA A 220 30.60 4.57 12.91
C ALA A 220 31.65 4.86 11.80
N GLU A 221 32.82 5.35 12.20
CA GLU A 221 34.04 5.27 11.39
C GLU A 221 35.07 4.49 12.23
N THR A 222 35.69 3.45 11.65
CA THR A 222 36.55 2.41 12.27
C THR A 222 35.89 1.20 12.97
N GLY A 223 34.57 1.02 12.85
CA GLY A 223 33.93 -0.29 13.08
C GLY A 223 33.82 -1.10 11.78
N PRO A 224 33.87 -2.44 11.79
CA PRO A 224 33.58 -3.22 10.58
C PRO A 224 32.14 -2.95 10.12
N ALA A 225 31.95 -2.88 8.81
CA ALA A 225 30.64 -2.62 8.21
C ALA A 225 29.58 -3.60 8.75
N PRO A 226 28.31 -3.18 8.90
CA PRO A 226 27.24 -4.10 9.28
C PRO A 226 27.23 -5.28 8.30
N ALA A 227 27.18 -6.49 8.85
CA ALA A 227 27.34 -7.71 8.06
C ALA A 227 26.37 -7.69 6.86
N PRO A 228 26.85 -7.96 5.62
CA PRO A 228 25.96 -8.00 4.47
C PRO A 228 24.88 -9.04 4.70
N MET A 229 23.66 -8.76 4.23
CA MET A 229 22.61 -9.78 4.23
C MET A 229 23.11 -11.02 3.48
N PRO A 230 22.75 -12.24 3.91
CA PRO A 230 23.12 -13.45 3.20
C PRO A 230 22.60 -13.38 1.76
N GLU A 231 23.40 -13.90 0.83
CA GLU A 231 23.15 -13.83 -0.61
C GLU A 231 21.82 -14.52 -0.95
N GLN A 232 20.83 -13.73 -1.39
CA GLN A 232 19.52 -14.26 -1.76
C GLN A 232 19.58 -14.92 -3.14
N THR A 233 19.78 -16.23 -3.17
CA THR A 233 19.50 -17.06 -4.35
C THR A 233 17.99 -17.25 -4.50
N SER A 234 17.31 -16.20 -4.98
CA SER A 234 15.90 -16.26 -5.40
C SER A 234 15.80 -16.65 -6.88
N PRO A 235 14.69 -17.28 -7.32
CA PRO A 235 14.62 -17.96 -8.61
C PRO A 235 14.64 -17.03 -9.83
N GLU A 236 14.94 -17.65 -10.98
CA GLU A 236 14.90 -17.10 -12.34
C GLU A 236 13.72 -16.14 -12.60
N PRO A 237 13.91 -15.10 -13.43
CA PRO A 237 12.86 -14.13 -13.74
C PRO A 237 11.63 -14.81 -14.35
N ILE A 238 10.47 -14.60 -13.73
CA ILE A 238 9.19 -15.01 -14.29
C ILE A 238 8.87 -14.23 -15.57
N SER A 239 9.10 -14.86 -16.71
CA SER A 239 8.76 -14.32 -18.03
C SER A 239 7.24 -14.16 -18.20
N PRO A 240 6.76 -13.09 -18.85
CA PRO A 240 5.33 -12.90 -19.11
C PRO A 240 4.90 -13.65 -20.37
N THR A 241 4.61 -14.94 -20.25
CA THR A 241 4.00 -15.74 -21.33
C THR A 241 2.87 -16.63 -20.79
N GLU A 242 1.64 -16.27 -21.18
CA GLU A 242 0.60 -17.19 -21.64
C GLU A 242 0.21 -18.38 -20.73
N ASP A 243 -0.65 -18.13 -19.74
CA ASP A 243 -1.91 -18.90 -19.61
C ASP A 243 -2.98 -18.04 -18.94
N ALA A 244 -3.85 -17.45 -19.77
CA ALA A 244 -5.06 -16.77 -19.34
C ALA A 244 -6.28 -17.49 -19.91
N GLY A 245 -6.54 -18.71 -19.43
CA GLY A 245 -7.89 -19.24 -19.34
C GLY A 245 -8.22 -20.43 -20.24
N ALA A 246 -8.11 -21.62 -19.66
CA ALA A 246 -8.85 -22.81 -20.08
C ALA A 246 -9.66 -23.37 -18.90
N ALA A 247 -10.73 -22.69 -18.52
CA ALA A 247 -11.72 -23.25 -17.60
C ALA A 247 -12.49 -24.38 -18.31
N ASN A 248 -12.41 -25.60 -17.77
CA ASN A 248 -13.14 -26.78 -18.28
C ASN A 248 -14.67 -26.56 -18.19
N ILE A 249 -15.28 -26.09 -19.28
CA ILE A 249 -16.73 -26.11 -19.48
C ILE A 249 -17.10 -27.42 -20.18
N ARG A 250 -17.97 -28.21 -19.55
CA ARG A 250 -18.55 -29.42 -20.13
C ARG A 250 -19.52 -29.05 -21.25
N PRO A 251 -19.49 -29.71 -22.42
CA PRO A 251 -20.50 -29.49 -23.45
C PRO A 251 -21.83 -30.16 -23.04
N GLY A 252 -22.91 -29.38 -23.14
CA GLY A 252 -24.31 -29.80 -23.15
C GLY A 252 -24.98 -29.28 -24.43
N PRO A 253 -26.10 -29.87 -24.86
CA PRO A 253 -26.31 -30.16 -26.26
C PRO A 253 -26.98 -29.06 -27.09
N ASP A 254 -26.71 -29.14 -28.39
CA ASP A 254 -27.53 -28.77 -29.55
C ASP A 254 -28.18 -27.37 -29.59
N ASP A 255 -27.71 -26.54 -30.53
CA ASP A 255 -28.55 -25.77 -31.47
C ASP A 255 -27.65 -25.15 -32.55
N GLY A 256 -27.84 -25.51 -33.82
CA GLY A 256 -27.03 -25.01 -34.93
C GLY A 256 -27.76 -23.96 -35.76
N PHE A 257 -27.02 -23.09 -36.46
CA PHE A 257 -27.41 -22.59 -37.79
C PHE A 257 -26.18 -22.02 -38.53
N ALA A 258 -26.27 -21.89 -39.86
CA ALA A 258 -25.14 -21.76 -40.77
C ALA A 258 -25.09 -20.42 -41.55
N ALA A 259 -23.97 -20.22 -42.27
CA ALA A 259 -23.69 -19.19 -43.28
C ALA A 259 -23.51 -17.72 -42.80
N GLY A 260 -22.70 -16.87 -43.46
CA GLY A 260 -21.71 -17.18 -44.51
C GLY A 260 -21.12 -15.94 -45.23
N ASN A 261 -19.83 -16.07 -45.60
CA ASN A 261 -19.19 -15.65 -46.86
C ASN A 261 -19.03 -14.16 -47.31
N VAL A 262 -17.97 -13.92 -48.13
CA VAL A 262 -17.64 -12.75 -49.01
C VAL A 262 -17.38 -11.36 -48.34
N SER A 263 -16.47 -10.46 -48.76
CA SER A 263 -15.77 -10.27 -50.06
C SER A 263 -14.33 -9.69 -49.99
N ARG A 264 -13.60 -9.84 -51.10
CA ARG A 264 -12.32 -9.16 -51.48
C ARG A 264 -12.54 -7.73 -52.02
N SER A 265 -11.49 -6.91 -51.96
CA SER A 265 -10.78 -6.27 -53.11
C SER A 265 -9.30 -6.09 -52.69
N ASP A 266 -8.27 -6.50 -53.43
CA ASP A 266 -7.56 -5.81 -54.56
C ASP A 266 -6.79 -4.54 -54.09
N GLU A 267 -5.56 -4.22 -54.53
CA GLU A 267 -4.89 -4.46 -55.82
C GLU A 267 -3.35 -4.76 -55.72
N ARG A 268 -2.76 -5.25 -56.83
CA ARG A 268 -1.31 -5.19 -57.18
C ARG A 268 -1.17 -4.70 -58.63
N PRO A 269 -0.03 -4.07 -58.97
CA PRO A 269 0.90 -4.57 -60.01
C PRO A 269 2.34 -4.69 -59.45
N ASP A 270 3.39 -5.18 -60.11
CA ASP A 270 3.60 -6.15 -61.22
C ASP A 270 5.09 -6.61 -61.16
N GLY A 271 5.65 -7.54 -61.96
CA GLY A 271 5.07 -8.37 -63.01
C GLY A 271 6.07 -8.79 -64.10
N LEU A 272 6.89 -9.84 -63.90
CA LEU A 272 7.68 -10.46 -64.98
C LEU A 272 7.74 -11.99 -64.89
N ARG A 273 7.64 -12.64 -66.05
CA ARG A 273 7.69 -14.10 -66.30
C ARG A 273 9.17 -14.52 -66.53
N ASP A 274 9.60 -15.78 -66.59
CA ASP A 274 9.10 -16.93 -67.36
C ASP A 274 9.43 -18.31 -66.70
N GLY A 275 8.75 -19.37 -67.18
CA GLY A 275 9.09 -20.79 -66.91
C GLY A 275 9.93 -21.41 -68.04
N PRO A 276 9.90 -22.75 -68.31
CA PRO A 276 8.94 -23.75 -67.78
C PRO A 276 9.49 -25.18 -67.45
N SER A 277 8.69 -25.92 -66.66
CA SER A 277 8.30 -27.36 -66.80
C SER A 277 9.31 -28.54 -66.73
N ALA A 278 8.74 -29.68 -66.29
CA ALA A 278 9.24 -31.07 -66.23
C ALA A 278 10.21 -31.43 -65.07
N GLY A 279 10.13 -32.63 -64.45
CA GLY A 279 9.28 -33.79 -64.73
C GLY A 279 9.14 -34.77 -63.54
N GLN A 280 8.43 -35.89 -63.77
CA GLN A 280 7.96 -36.85 -62.75
C GLN A 280 9.06 -37.81 -62.25
N GLY A 281 8.92 -38.38 -61.04
CA GLY A 281 9.86 -39.41 -60.55
C GLY A 281 9.67 -39.94 -59.12
N GLN A 282 8.72 -40.85 -58.92
CA GLN A 282 8.75 -41.91 -57.89
C GLN A 282 8.70 -43.26 -58.65
N PRO A 283 9.26 -44.41 -58.16
CA PRO A 283 8.94 -44.96 -56.83
C PRO A 283 9.96 -45.87 -56.09
N ALA A 284 9.66 -46.09 -54.79
CA ALA A 284 9.75 -47.33 -53.99
C ALA A 284 10.96 -48.29 -53.98
N THR A 285 11.56 -48.46 -52.79
CA THR A 285 11.81 -49.74 -52.06
C THR A 285 11.73 -49.40 -50.54
N ARG A 286 11.05 -50.10 -49.60
CA ARG A 286 10.75 -51.52 -49.27
C ARG A 286 11.85 -52.22 -48.45
N GLY A 287 11.68 -52.26 -47.11
CA GLY A 287 12.46 -53.07 -46.17
C GLY A 287 12.27 -52.71 -44.69
N GLY A 288 11.67 -53.61 -43.89
CA GLY A 288 11.77 -53.63 -42.41
C GLY A 288 12.49 -54.92 -41.96
N PRO A 289 12.31 -55.44 -40.73
CA PRO A 289 11.67 -54.88 -39.54
C PRO A 289 12.44 -55.09 -38.19
N ALA A 290 11.93 -54.46 -37.12
CA ALA A 290 11.91 -54.85 -35.70
C ALA A 290 12.97 -55.77 -35.02
N ALA A 291 13.53 -55.29 -33.91
CA ALA A 291 13.78 -56.02 -32.64
C ALA A 291 13.86 -54.98 -31.50
N ARG A 292 12.96 -55.02 -30.50
CA ARG A 292 13.06 -55.69 -29.18
C ARG A 292 13.87 -54.93 -28.14
#